data_AF-A0AAV4G5F5-F1
#
_entry.id   AF-A0AAV4G5F5-F1
#
_cell.length_a   1.000
_cell.length_b   1.000
_cell.length_c   1.000
_cell.angle_alpha   90.00
_cell.angle_beta   90.00
_cell.angle_gamma   90.00
#
_symmetry.space_group_name_H-M   'P 1'
#
loop_
_entity.id
_entity.type
_entity.pdbx_description
1 polymer ?
#
loop_
_entity_poly.entity_id
_entity_poly.type
_entity_poly.pdbx_seq_one_letter_code
_entity_poly.pdbx_strand_id
1 'polypeptide(L)'
;MWYAGASWFQHQNFPVKLVLVPLGILFIPVTAIVYVFLPYSRIGKILKSPFMKFMNYICSYTAFLVLLFLGTQLSSVTSVHLFNGTEGVVNGLIMFYVLGMFWAECKQLWEEGIKGYFSQMWNYMDITMLALYTAGYSTEGVIYTKTRGMRADDNILLHGDGKTISLVTCPIVGCR
;
A
#
# COMPACT_ATOMS: atom_id res chain seq x y z
N MET A 1 -0.83 5.88 -33.47
CA MET A 1 -0.78 4.48 -32.99
C MET A 1 -0.82 4.38 -31.47
N TRP A 2 0.07 5.05 -30.71
CA TRP A 2 0.08 4.96 -29.24
C TRP A 2 -0.83 5.99 -28.51
N TYR A 3 -0.99 7.19 -29.07
CA TYR A 3 -1.81 8.30 -28.53
C TYR A 3 -3.17 8.47 -29.23
N ALA A 4 -3.67 7.43 -29.92
CA ALA A 4 -4.94 7.49 -30.63
C ALA A 4 -6.11 7.65 -29.62
N GLY A 5 -6.43 8.89 -29.25
CA GLY A 5 -7.42 9.25 -28.23
C GLY A 5 -6.98 10.35 -27.26
N ALA A 6 -5.69 10.73 -27.21
CA ALA A 6 -5.15 11.69 -26.25
C ALA A 6 -4.20 12.73 -26.90
N SER A 7 -4.58 13.29 -28.05
CA SER A 7 -3.80 14.33 -28.75
C SER A 7 -3.65 15.63 -27.94
N TRP A 8 -4.63 15.91 -27.07
CA TRP A 8 -4.64 17.10 -26.21
C TRP A 8 -3.49 17.12 -25.19
N PHE A 9 -3.07 15.96 -24.67
CA PHE A 9 -2.04 15.86 -23.63
C PHE A 9 -0.62 16.16 -24.14
N GLN A 10 -0.36 15.93 -25.44
CA GLN A 10 0.96 16.16 -26.03
C GLN A 10 1.35 17.65 -26.01
N HIS A 11 0.40 18.54 -26.29
CA HIS A 11 0.62 19.98 -26.42
C HIS A 11 0.57 20.76 -25.10
N GLN A 12 0.36 20.10 -23.96
CA GLN A 12 0.28 20.79 -22.66
C GLN A 12 1.67 21.16 -22.12
N ASN A 13 1.74 22.33 -21.47
CA ASN A 13 2.93 22.86 -20.82
C ASN A 13 3.41 21.94 -19.68
N PHE A 14 4.72 21.87 -19.45
CA PHE A 14 5.34 21.08 -18.37
C PHE A 14 4.68 21.25 -16.99
N PRO A 15 4.40 22.48 -16.49
CA PRO A 15 3.73 22.64 -15.20
C PRO A 15 2.29 22.12 -15.19
N VAL A 16 1.57 22.20 -16.32
CA VAL A 16 0.20 21.66 -16.42
C VAL A 16 0.23 20.14 -16.34
N LYS A 17 1.22 19.49 -16.98
CA LYS A 17 1.43 18.05 -16.86
C LYS A 17 1.77 17.64 -15.42
N LEU A 18 2.61 18.42 -14.74
CA LEU A 18 2.97 18.20 -13.33
C LEU A 18 1.76 18.24 -12.40
N VAL A 19 0.83 19.18 -12.61
CA VAL A 19 -0.42 19.30 -11.82
C VAL A 19 -1.46 18.24 -12.21
N LEU A 20 -1.45 17.77 -13.47
CA LEU A 20 -2.41 16.77 -13.93
C LEU A 20 -2.16 15.37 -13.34
N VAL A 21 -0.91 15.05 -12.99
CA VAL A 21 -0.53 13.76 -12.38
C VAL A 21 -1.20 13.55 -11.00
N PRO A 22 -1.08 14.45 -10.01
CA PRO A 22 -1.76 14.31 -8.72
C PRO A 22 -3.29 14.42 -8.85
N LEU A 23 -3.79 15.20 -9.81
CA LEU A 23 -5.22 15.21 -10.13
C LEU A 23 -5.68 13.83 -10.65
N GLY A 24 -4.87 13.20 -11.50
CA GLY A 24 -5.10 11.85 -12.02
C GLY A 24 -5.21 10.80 -10.91
N ILE A 25 -4.39 10.91 -9.86
CA ILE A 25 -4.44 10.06 -8.66
C ILE A 25 -5.80 10.13 -7.96
N LEU A 26 -6.37 11.33 -7.80
CA LEU A 26 -7.68 11.55 -7.18
C LEU A 26 -8.83 10.93 -8.00
N PHE A 27 -8.68 10.91 -9.32
CA PHE A 27 -9.70 10.40 -10.24
C PHE A 27 -9.55 8.90 -10.58
N ILE A 28 -8.55 8.17 -10.04
CA ILE A 28 -8.39 6.71 -10.21
C ILE A 28 -9.66 5.90 -9.89
N PRO A 29 -10.36 6.10 -8.76
CA PRO A 29 -11.56 5.31 -8.46
C PRO A 29 -12.70 5.61 -9.46
N VAL A 30 -12.78 6.86 -9.94
CA VAL A 30 -13.78 7.28 -10.93
C VAL A 30 -13.49 6.64 -12.29
N THR A 31 -12.22 6.59 -12.72
CA THR A 31 -11.84 5.94 -13.99
C THR A 31 -12.05 4.42 -13.93
N ALA A 32 -11.84 3.78 -12.78
CA ALA A 32 -12.13 2.36 -12.57
C ALA A 32 -13.63 2.05 -12.72
N ILE A 33 -14.50 2.85 -12.10
CA ILE A 33 -15.97 2.71 -12.21
C ILE A 33 -16.41 2.92 -13.67
N VAL A 34 -15.93 3.97 -14.33
CA VAL A 34 -16.28 4.25 -15.74
C VAL A 34 -15.83 3.12 -16.67
N TYR A 35 -14.67 2.50 -16.41
CA TYR A 35 -14.19 1.37 -17.20
C TYR A 35 -15.10 0.13 -17.09
N VAL A 36 -15.63 -0.14 -15.89
CA VAL A 36 -16.53 -1.28 -15.63
C VAL A 36 -17.93 -1.04 -16.17
N PHE A 37 -18.52 0.13 -15.95
CA PHE A 37 -19.92 0.40 -16.29
C PHE A 37 -20.16 0.91 -17.72
N LEU A 38 -19.17 1.56 -18.36
CA LEU A 38 -19.35 2.25 -19.65
C LEU A 38 -18.28 1.86 -20.69
N PRO A 39 -18.19 0.56 -21.08
CA PRO A 39 -17.16 0.08 -22.01
C PRO A 39 -17.30 0.60 -23.45
N TYR A 40 -18.47 1.17 -23.81
CA TYR A 40 -18.80 1.69 -25.14
C TYR A 40 -18.74 3.23 -25.26
N SER A 41 -18.52 3.94 -24.15
CA SER A 41 -18.42 5.41 -24.15
C SER A 41 -17.15 5.89 -24.86
N ARG A 42 -17.14 7.15 -25.35
CA ARG A 42 -15.95 7.78 -25.93
C ARG A 42 -14.76 7.76 -24.96
N ILE A 43 -15.04 7.91 -23.66
CA ILE A 43 -14.05 7.85 -22.57
C ILE A 43 -13.50 6.42 -22.43
N GLY A 44 -14.35 5.40 -22.56
CA GLY A 44 -13.95 3.99 -22.53
C GLY A 44 -13.04 3.57 -23.69
N LYS A 45 -13.24 4.15 -24.89
CA LYS A 45 -12.33 3.96 -26.04
C LYS A 45 -10.95 4.58 -25.77
N ILE A 46 -10.89 5.76 -25.13
CA ILE A 46 -9.64 6.41 -24.74
C ILE A 46 -8.92 5.62 -23.63
N LEU A 47 -9.65 5.10 -22.64
CA LEU A 47 -9.09 4.26 -21.57
C LEU A 47 -8.48 2.94 -22.06
N LYS A 48 -9.02 2.37 -23.15
CA LYS A 48 -8.49 1.14 -23.76
C LYS A 48 -7.16 1.37 -24.49
N SER A 49 -6.74 2.62 -24.70
CA SER A 49 -5.46 2.94 -25.32
C SER A 49 -4.28 2.47 -24.46
N PRO A 50 -3.17 2.01 -25.08
CA PRO A 50 -1.99 1.53 -24.35
C PRO A 50 -1.37 2.62 -23.45
N PHE A 51 -1.49 3.89 -23.85
CA PHE A 51 -1.04 5.03 -23.05
C PHE A 51 -1.81 5.18 -21.73
N MET A 52 -3.14 5.04 -21.73
CA MET A 52 -3.93 5.20 -20.50
C MET A 52 -3.69 4.08 -19.50
N LYS A 53 -3.40 2.86 -19.98
CA LYS A 53 -2.97 1.75 -19.11
C LYS A 53 -1.65 2.06 -18.41
N PHE A 54 -0.69 2.63 -19.15
CA PHE A 54 0.61 3.05 -18.60
C PHE A 54 0.48 4.20 -17.59
N MET A 55 -0.34 5.22 -17.91
CA MET A 55 -0.57 6.33 -16.98
C MET A 55 -1.27 5.89 -15.71
N ASN A 56 -2.24 4.97 -15.81
CA ASN A 56 -2.92 4.42 -14.64
C ASN A 56 -1.98 3.62 -13.74
N TYR A 57 -1.05 2.84 -14.33
CA TYR A 57 0.00 2.14 -13.61
C TYR A 57 0.87 3.11 -12.79
N ILE A 58 1.39 4.17 -13.43
CA ILE A 58 2.24 5.17 -12.75
C ILE A 58 1.47 5.93 -11.67
N CYS A 59 0.22 6.33 -11.94
CA CYS A 59 -0.59 7.06 -10.96
C CYS A 59 -0.90 6.19 -9.73
N SER A 60 -1.27 4.92 -9.93
CA SER A 60 -1.52 3.98 -8.81
C SER A 60 -0.26 3.77 -7.97
N TYR A 61 0.90 3.55 -8.62
CA TYR A 61 2.18 3.40 -7.94
C TYR A 61 2.58 4.67 -7.15
N THR A 62 2.38 5.86 -7.75
CA THR A 62 2.67 7.14 -7.09
C THR A 62 1.74 7.37 -5.89
N ALA A 63 0.45 7.03 -6.01
CA ALA A 63 -0.51 7.11 -4.91
C ALA A 63 -0.10 6.22 -3.73
N PHE A 64 0.38 5.01 -4.04
CA PHE A 64 0.90 4.08 -3.05
C PHE A 64 2.15 4.62 -2.35
N LEU A 65 3.09 5.21 -3.09
CA LEU A 65 4.27 5.85 -2.48
C LEU A 65 3.90 7.00 -1.53
N VAL A 66 2.90 7.80 -1.90
CA VAL A 66 2.39 8.86 -1.01
C VAL A 66 1.72 8.27 0.24
N LEU A 67 0.93 7.20 0.08
CA LEU A 67 0.33 6.49 1.21
C LEU A 67 1.38 5.88 2.14
N LEU A 68 2.44 5.27 1.59
CA LEU A 68 3.58 4.75 2.36
C LEU A 68 4.33 5.85 3.11
N PHE A 69 4.54 6.99 2.46
CA PHE A 69 5.18 8.14 3.10
C PHE A 69 4.33 8.65 4.27
N LEU A 70 3.02 8.84 4.06
CA LEU A 70 2.09 9.22 5.12
C LEU A 70 2.04 8.19 6.25
N GLY A 71 2.03 6.90 5.93
CA GLY A 71 2.06 5.80 6.91
C GLY A 71 3.34 5.81 7.76
N THR A 72 4.49 6.12 7.16
CA THR A 72 5.78 6.25 7.86
C THR A 72 5.76 7.44 8.82
N GLN A 73 5.27 8.60 8.36
CA GLN A 73 5.18 9.80 9.20
C GLN A 73 4.25 9.61 10.41
N LEU A 74 3.17 8.83 10.22
CA LEU A 74 2.20 8.52 11.25
C LEU A 74 2.75 7.48 12.25
N SER A 75 3.39 6.42 11.74
CA SER A 75 3.95 5.33 12.55
C SER A 75 5.14 5.75 13.42
N SER A 76 5.88 6.80 13.04
CA SER A 76 7.01 7.31 13.83
C SER A 76 6.62 7.83 15.22
N VAL A 77 5.32 7.98 15.51
CA VAL A 77 4.81 8.58 16.74
C VAL A 77 4.27 7.54 17.74
N THR A 78 3.89 6.32 17.32
CA THR A 78 3.21 5.36 18.21
C THR A 78 3.53 3.89 17.89
N SER A 79 4.43 3.27 18.65
CA SER A 79 4.96 1.92 18.40
C SER A 79 4.03 0.74 18.75
N VAL A 80 2.80 0.95 19.23
CA VAL A 80 1.96 -0.13 19.80
C VAL A 80 0.51 -0.16 19.26
N HIS A 81 0.15 0.72 18.32
CA HIS A 81 -1.24 0.87 17.88
C HIS A 81 -1.46 0.58 16.38
N LEU A 82 -0.94 -0.56 15.89
CA LEU A 82 -1.09 -1.03 14.51
C LEU A 82 -2.55 -1.07 13.99
N PHE A 83 -3.54 -1.18 14.89
CA PHE A 83 -4.97 -1.32 14.56
C PHE A 83 -5.89 -0.31 15.27
N ASN A 84 -5.35 0.71 15.95
CA ASN A 84 -6.18 1.63 16.73
C ASN A 84 -6.38 2.97 16.00
N GLY A 85 -7.63 3.35 15.76
CA GLY A 85 -8.00 4.63 15.16
C GLY A 85 -7.64 4.77 13.69
N THR A 86 -7.28 5.99 13.29
CA THR A 86 -7.02 6.39 11.90
C THR A 86 -5.78 5.72 11.29
N GLU A 87 -4.79 5.33 12.12
CA GLU A 87 -3.55 4.68 11.68
C GLU A 87 -3.79 3.25 11.18
N GLY A 88 -4.70 2.52 11.84
CA GLY A 88 -5.11 1.17 11.41
C GLY A 88 -5.82 1.15 10.07
N VAL A 89 -6.57 2.21 9.74
CA VAL A 89 -7.22 2.35 8.43
C VAL A 89 -6.17 2.51 7.33
N VAL A 90 -5.17 3.37 7.54
CA VAL A 90 -4.07 3.58 6.58
C VAL A 90 -3.26 2.30 6.40
N ASN A 91 -2.86 1.64 7.50
CA ASN A 91 -2.13 0.37 7.44
C ASN A 91 -2.95 -0.74 6.75
N GLY A 92 -4.25 -0.82 7.00
CA GLY A 92 -5.15 -1.74 6.33
C GLY A 92 -5.28 -1.47 4.82
N LEU A 93 -5.31 -0.20 4.40
CA LEU A 93 -5.32 0.18 2.99
C LEU A 93 -4.00 -0.22 2.30
N ILE A 94 -2.86 -0.03 2.97
CA ILE A 94 -1.55 -0.43 2.41
C ILE A 94 -1.48 -1.96 2.29
N MET A 95 -1.93 -2.71 3.30
CA MET A 95 -2.04 -4.18 3.26
C MET A 95 -2.90 -4.66 2.09
N PHE A 96 -4.09 -4.07 1.92
CA PHE A 96 -4.99 -4.40 0.80
C PHE A 96 -4.34 -4.12 -0.55
N TYR A 97 -3.60 -3.02 -0.68
CA TYR A 97 -2.88 -2.67 -1.89
C TYR A 97 -1.76 -3.68 -2.20
N VAL A 98 -0.95 -4.05 -1.22
CA VAL A 98 0.14 -5.03 -1.38
C VAL A 98 -0.41 -6.40 -1.80
N LEU A 99 -1.54 -6.83 -1.23
CA LEU A 99 -2.25 -8.04 -1.66
C LEU A 99 -2.70 -7.94 -3.13
N GLY A 100 -3.17 -6.78 -3.57
CA GLY A 100 -3.51 -6.52 -4.97
C GLY A 100 -2.32 -6.64 -5.90
N MET A 101 -1.14 -6.11 -5.51
CA MET A 101 0.09 -6.26 -6.29
C MET A 101 0.57 -7.71 -6.32
N PHE A 102 0.50 -8.42 -5.19
CA PHE A 102 0.82 -9.85 -5.13
C PHE A 102 -0.05 -10.66 -6.09
N TRP A 103 -1.36 -10.39 -6.12
CA TRP A 103 -2.27 -11.03 -7.06
C TRP A 103 -1.94 -10.71 -8.52
N ALA A 104 -1.60 -9.45 -8.82
CA ALA A 104 -1.23 -9.03 -10.17
C ALA A 104 0.02 -9.76 -10.67
N GLU A 105 1.06 -9.88 -9.83
CA GLU A 105 2.28 -10.65 -10.15
C GLU A 105 2.00 -12.14 -10.36
N CYS A 106 1.16 -12.74 -9.50
CA CYS A 106 0.75 -14.14 -9.68
C CYS A 106 0.07 -14.35 -11.05
N LYS A 107 -0.77 -13.39 -11.46
CA LYS A 107 -1.47 -13.42 -12.74
C LYS A 107 -0.52 -13.24 -13.92
N GLN A 108 0.48 -12.37 -13.81
CA GLN A 108 1.52 -12.19 -14.82
C GLN A 108 2.40 -13.45 -14.97
N LEU A 109 2.80 -14.06 -13.85
CA LEU A 109 3.56 -15.32 -13.84
C LEU A 109 2.77 -16.45 -14.52
N TRP A 110 1.44 -16.48 -14.37
CA TRP A 110 0.58 -17.44 -15.05
C TRP A 110 0.50 -17.21 -16.57
N GLU A 111 0.49 -15.95 -17.02
CA GLU A 111 0.38 -15.60 -18.45
C GLU A 111 1.70 -15.76 -19.22
N GLU A 112 2.83 -15.38 -18.64
CA GLU A 112 4.15 -15.48 -19.29
C GLU A 112 4.83 -16.85 -19.09
N GLY A 113 4.43 -17.57 -18.03
CA GLY A 113 5.02 -18.84 -17.62
C GLY A 113 6.37 -18.67 -16.89
N ILE A 114 6.67 -19.62 -16.00
CA ILE A 114 7.82 -19.58 -15.07
C ILE A 114 9.15 -19.31 -15.78
N LYS A 115 9.43 -19.98 -16.91
CA LYS A 115 10.70 -19.81 -17.65
C LYS A 115 10.83 -18.44 -18.32
N GLY A 116 9.73 -17.85 -18.77
CA GLY A 116 9.72 -16.50 -19.37
C GLY A 116 9.86 -15.42 -18.30
N TYR A 117 9.12 -15.59 -17.20
CA TYR A 117 9.10 -14.70 -16.04
C TYR A 117 10.50 -14.51 -15.42
N PHE A 118 11.25 -15.60 -15.21
CA PHE A 118 12.60 -15.55 -14.64
C PHE A 118 13.71 -15.17 -15.62
N SER A 119 13.41 -14.98 -16.91
CA SER A 119 14.41 -14.50 -17.87
C SER A 119 14.62 -12.99 -17.81
N GLN A 120 13.68 -12.24 -17.23
CA GLN A 120 13.74 -10.79 -17.13
C GLN A 120 14.26 -10.37 -15.76
N MET A 121 15.38 -9.63 -15.71
CA MET A 121 15.98 -9.16 -14.45
C MET A 121 15.05 -8.22 -13.67
N TRP A 122 14.23 -7.44 -14.36
CA TRP A 122 13.25 -6.53 -13.75
C TRP A 122 12.27 -7.25 -12.85
N ASN A 123 11.83 -8.42 -13.29
CA ASN A 123 10.83 -9.18 -12.59
C ASN A 123 11.35 -9.80 -11.27
N TYR A 124 12.67 -10.02 -11.16
CA TYR A 124 13.27 -10.35 -9.87
C TYR A 124 13.15 -9.20 -8.85
N MET A 125 13.20 -7.95 -9.31
CA MET A 125 13.05 -6.78 -8.43
C MET A 125 11.63 -6.70 -7.85
N ASP A 126 10.62 -6.97 -8.68
CA ASP A 126 9.22 -6.92 -8.28
C ASP A 126 8.88 -8.03 -7.26
N ILE A 127 9.36 -9.26 -7.49
CA ILE A 127 9.22 -10.37 -6.52
C ILE A 127 9.93 -10.04 -5.20
N THR A 128 11.15 -9.50 -5.26
CA THR A 128 11.94 -9.17 -4.07
C THR A 128 11.26 -8.08 -3.25
N MET A 129 10.75 -7.06 -3.91
CA MET A 129 10.00 -5.96 -3.28
C MET A 129 8.75 -6.50 -2.58
N LEU A 130 7.95 -7.32 -3.24
CA LEU A 130 6.76 -7.93 -2.64
C LEU A 130 7.09 -8.88 -1.47
N ALA A 131 8.19 -9.63 -1.58
CA ALA A 131 8.68 -10.47 -0.49
C ALA A 131 9.06 -9.64 0.74
N LEU A 132 9.73 -8.51 0.55
CA LEU A 132 10.10 -7.61 1.65
C LEU A 132 8.89 -6.95 2.31
N TYR A 133 7.89 -6.50 1.53
CA TYR A 133 6.67 -5.94 2.09
C TYR A 133 5.90 -6.97 2.92
N THR A 134 5.70 -8.17 2.40
CA THR A 134 4.97 -9.23 3.11
C THR A 134 5.72 -9.70 4.36
N ALA A 135 7.05 -9.77 4.33
CA ALA A 135 7.87 -10.08 5.49
C ALA A 135 7.78 -9.00 6.59
N GLY A 136 7.82 -7.72 6.22
CA GLY A 136 7.66 -6.60 7.14
C GLY A 136 6.30 -6.66 7.85
N TYR A 137 5.22 -6.78 7.08
CA TYR A 137 3.87 -6.90 7.64
C TYR A 137 3.65 -8.16 8.48
N SER A 138 4.29 -9.28 8.13
CA SER A 138 4.26 -10.51 8.93
C SER A 138 4.92 -10.30 10.29
N THR A 139 6.05 -9.58 10.33
CA THR A 139 6.76 -9.27 11.57
C THR A 139 5.94 -8.38 12.48
N GLU A 140 5.33 -7.33 11.93
CA GLU A 140 4.39 -6.46 12.67
C GLU A 140 3.20 -7.25 13.22
N GLY A 141 2.67 -8.22 12.44
CA GLY A 141 1.63 -9.14 12.89
C GLY A 141 2.04 -9.98 14.09
N VAL A 142 3.27 -10.50 14.11
CA VAL A 142 3.82 -11.28 15.23
C VAL A 142 4.05 -10.40 16.47
N ILE A 143 4.54 -9.18 16.30
CA ILE A 143 4.72 -8.22 17.41
C ILE A 143 3.37 -7.91 18.05
N TYR A 144 2.35 -7.73 17.22
CA TYR A 144 0.99 -7.46 17.69
C TYR A 144 0.39 -8.62 18.49
N THR A 145 0.53 -9.86 18.01
CA THR A 145 0.03 -11.03 18.75
C THR A 145 0.78 -11.23 20.07
N LYS A 146 2.11 -11.06 20.07
CA LYS A 146 2.94 -11.17 21.28
C LYS A 146 2.64 -10.07 22.31
N THR A 147 2.50 -8.83 21.86
CA THR A 147 2.15 -7.68 22.72
C THR A 147 0.76 -7.84 23.33
N ARG A 148 -0.20 -8.38 22.58
CA ARG A 148 -1.53 -8.72 23.11
C ARG A 148 -1.50 -9.82 24.15
N GLY A 149 -0.68 -10.84 23.95
CA GLY A 149 -0.43 -11.89 24.94
C GLY A 149 0.10 -11.32 26.26
N MET A 150 1.18 -10.53 26.19
CA MET A 150 1.77 -9.89 27.38
C MET A 150 0.76 -8.99 28.12
N ARG A 151 -0.03 -8.20 27.39
CA ARG A 151 -1.05 -7.35 28.01
C ARG A 151 -2.20 -8.15 28.64
N ALA A 152 -2.53 -9.33 28.11
CA ALA A 152 -3.54 -10.20 28.69
C ALA A 152 -3.05 -10.84 30.01
N ASP A 153 -1.79 -11.28 30.04
CA ASP A 153 -1.17 -11.82 31.26
C ASP A 153 -1.08 -10.75 32.36
N ASP A 154 -0.68 -9.51 32.03
CA ASP A 154 -0.65 -8.39 32.98
C ASP A 154 -2.05 -8.10 33.57
N ASN A 155 -3.10 -8.10 32.75
CA ASN A 155 -4.47 -7.87 33.22
C ASN A 155 -4.98 -9.00 34.13
N ILE A 156 -4.57 -10.25 33.89
CA ILE A 156 -4.91 -11.40 34.73
C ILE A 156 -4.19 -11.32 36.08
N LEU A 157 -2.91 -10.94 36.10
CA LEU A 157 -2.16 -10.71 37.34
C LEU A 157 -2.80 -9.58 38.17
N LEU A 158 -3.20 -8.48 37.53
CA LEU A 158 -3.88 -7.37 38.21
C LEU A 158 -5.26 -7.74 38.77
N HIS A 159 -5.96 -8.71 38.17
CA HIS A 159 -7.26 -9.18 38.67
C HIS A 159 -7.12 -10.33 39.71
N GLY A 160 -6.03 -11.08 39.67
CA GLY A 160 -5.69 -12.13 40.64
C GLY A 160 -5.13 -11.57 41.95
N ASP A 161 -4.35 -10.49 41.91
CA ASP A 161 -3.79 -9.82 43.08
C ASP A 161 -4.70 -8.69 43.59
N GLY A 162 -5.73 -9.06 44.35
CA GLY A 162 -6.46 -8.15 45.24
C GLY A 162 -5.60 -7.58 46.39
N LYS A 163 -4.27 -7.72 46.36
CA LYS A 163 -3.34 -7.13 47.32
C LYS A 163 -1.93 -6.95 46.73
N THR A 164 -1.50 -5.69 46.71
CA THR A 164 -0.08 -5.25 46.64
C THR A 164 0.51 -5.04 45.24
N ILE A 165 0.02 -4.02 44.52
CA ILE A 165 0.81 -3.38 43.45
C ILE A 165 1.86 -2.48 44.12
N SER A 166 3.00 -3.07 44.48
CA SER A 166 4.24 -2.30 44.68
C SER A 166 5.04 -2.41 43.39
N LEU A 167 5.08 -1.28 42.66
CA LEU A 167 6.22 -0.83 41.87
C LEU A 167 6.98 -1.91 41.07
N VAL A 168 6.52 -2.16 39.85
CA VAL A 168 7.44 -2.40 38.72
C VAL A 168 7.08 -1.45 37.58
N THR A 169 7.16 -0.15 37.88
CA THR A 169 7.55 0.82 36.85
C THR A 169 8.97 0.46 36.43
N CYS A 170 9.10 -0.18 35.28
CA CYS A 170 10.39 -0.33 34.63
C CYS A 170 10.90 1.09 34.26
N PRO A 171 12.07 1.53 34.75
CA PRO A 171 12.59 2.85 34.47
C PRO A 171 13.22 2.82 33.06
N ILE A 172 12.57 3.48 32.09
CA ILE A 172 13.22 3.86 30.82
C ILE A 172 13.58 5.35 30.87
N VAL A 173 14.11 5.80 32.00
CA VAL A 173 14.82 7.08 32.10
C VAL A 173 16.21 6.74 32.61
N GLY A 174 17.17 6.75 31.68
CA GLY A 174 18.56 6.48 31.94
C GLY A 174 19.12 7.38 33.02
N CYS A 175 19.74 6.77 34.01
CA CYS A 175 20.77 7.38 34.83
C CYS A 175 22.04 7.58 34.01
N ARG A 176 22.57 8.81 34.08
CA ARG A 176 23.92 9.28 33.74
C ARG A 176 24.23 9.51 32.26
#